data_AF-A0A6B9Z5S2-F1
#
_entry.id   AF-A0A6B9Z5S2-F1
#
_cell.length_a   1.000
_cell.length_b   1.000
_cell.length_c   1.000
_cell.angle_alpha   90.00
_cell.angle_beta   90.00
_cell.angle_gamma   90.00
#
_symmetry.space_group_name_H-M   'P 1'
#
loop_
_entity.id
_entity.type
_entity.pdbx_description
1 polymer ?
#
loop_
_entity_poly.entity_id
_entity_poly.type
_entity_poly.pdbx_seq_one_letter_code
_entity_poly.pdbx_strand_id
1 'polypeptide(L)'
;MKSKEEILNSYYTQGADGMPQITADGLSQAMEEYRLQAEEAAFKAARELKGDQPAFATFADYKVTLQAKEAQQPKQDTIRLMADSIIEQFLPDDPNQLTFEFSFKAEGENHTVRYNRNAAGQWEYAGKR
;
A
#
# COMPACT_ATOMS: atom_id res chain seq x y z
N MET A 1 -15.33 -1.72 -26.97
CA MET A 1 -14.64 -2.54 -25.96
C MET A 1 -14.57 -3.93 -26.50
N LYS A 2 -13.40 -4.57 -26.40
CA LYS A 2 -13.26 -5.99 -26.70
C LYS A 2 -13.72 -6.77 -25.46
N SER A 3 -14.33 -7.93 -25.67
CA SER A 3 -14.59 -8.88 -24.60
C SER A 3 -13.28 -9.43 -24.03
N LYS A 4 -13.34 -10.02 -22.82
CA LYS A 4 -12.20 -10.70 -22.20
C LYS A 4 -11.59 -11.76 -23.12
N GLU A 5 -12.45 -12.50 -23.83
CA GLU A 5 -12.04 -13.56 -24.75
C GLU A 5 -11.37 -13.01 -26.01
N GLU A 6 -11.85 -11.88 -26.55
CA GLU A 6 -11.21 -11.21 -27.68
C GLU A 6 -9.84 -10.62 -27.33
N ILE A 7 -9.69 -10.09 -26.10
CA ILE A 7 -8.39 -9.61 -25.62
C ILE A 7 -7.44 -10.78 -25.47
N LEU A 8 -7.81 -11.84 -24.75
CA LEU A 8 -6.98 -13.04 -24.58
C LEU A 8 -6.60 -13.67 -25.94
N ASN A 9 -7.53 -13.71 -26.88
CA ASN A 9 -7.29 -14.26 -28.21
C ASN A 9 -6.25 -13.49 -29.03
N SER A 10 -6.10 -12.19 -28.79
CA SER A 10 -5.08 -11.39 -29.48
C SER A 10 -3.64 -11.66 -29.02
N TYR A 11 -3.46 -12.32 -27.87
CA TYR A 11 -2.14 -12.68 -27.32
C TYR A 11 -1.81 -14.17 -27.42
N TYR A 12 -2.73 -15.00 -27.93
CA TYR A 12 -2.40 -16.38 -28.26
C TYR A 12 -1.49 -16.44 -29.48
N THR A 13 -0.48 -17.28 -29.38
CA THR A 13 0.41 -17.67 -30.48
C THR A 13 0.19 -19.15 -30.78
N GLN A 14 0.56 -19.58 -31.98
CA GLN A 14 0.48 -21.00 -32.33
C GLN A 14 1.71 -21.73 -31.79
N GLY A 15 1.49 -22.67 -30.86
CA GLY A 15 2.53 -23.53 -30.32
C GLY A 15 3.08 -24.50 -31.36
N ALA A 16 4.23 -25.12 -31.06
CA ALA A 16 4.89 -26.10 -31.94
C ALA A 16 4.04 -27.36 -32.21
N ASP A 17 3.06 -27.62 -31.35
CA ASP A 17 2.04 -28.68 -31.45
C ASP A 17 0.78 -28.23 -32.23
N GLY A 18 0.75 -26.99 -32.72
CA GLY A 18 -0.39 -26.39 -33.40
C GLY A 18 -1.50 -25.91 -32.47
N MET A 19 -1.32 -26.03 -31.14
CA MET A 19 -2.30 -25.59 -30.16
C MET A 19 -2.08 -24.11 -29.79
N PRO A 20 -3.14 -23.35 -29.47
CA PRO A 20 -3.01 -21.99 -28.97
C PRO A 20 -2.22 -21.98 -27.66
N GLN A 21 -1.15 -21.19 -27.61
CA GLN A 21 -0.32 -21.01 -26.44
C GLN A 21 -0.11 -19.53 -26.13
N ILE A 22 -0.27 -19.17 -24.87
CA ILE A 22 -0.02 -17.83 -24.36
C ILE A 22 1.19 -17.87 -23.44
N THR A 23 2.14 -16.97 -23.64
CA THR A 23 3.29 -16.81 -22.74
C THR A 23 2.84 -16.08 -21.47
N ALA A 24 3.65 -16.16 -20.41
CA ALA A 24 3.41 -15.38 -19.20
C ALA A 24 3.30 -13.87 -19.50
N ASP A 25 4.19 -13.35 -20.36
CA ASP A 25 4.14 -11.95 -20.80
C ASP A 25 2.87 -11.62 -21.59
N GLY A 26 2.44 -12.51 -22.51
CA GLY A 26 1.21 -12.32 -23.27
C GLY A 26 -0.03 -12.32 -22.37
N LEU A 27 -0.05 -13.17 -21.34
CA LEU A 27 -1.13 -13.18 -20.35
C LEU A 27 -1.13 -11.91 -19.51
N SER A 28 0.03 -11.45 -19.05
CA SER A 28 0.17 -10.19 -18.32
C SER A 28 -0.29 -8.99 -19.15
N GLN A 29 0.06 -8.94 -20.43
CA GLN A 29 -0.39 -7.88 -21.35
C GLN A 29 -1.91 -7.94 -21.59
N ALA A 30 -2.47 -9.13 -21.78
CA ALA A 30 -3.91 -9.32 -21.92
C ALA A 30 -4.69 -8.87 -20.68
N MET A 31 -4.15 -9.17 -19.49
CA MET A 31 -4.73 -8.73 -18.22
C MET A 31 -4.67 -7.20 -18.06
N GLU A 32 -3.58 -6.57 -18.46
CA GLU A 32 -3.43 -5.11 -18.40
C GLU A 32 -4.37 -4.41 -19.39
N GLU A 33 -4.50 -4.89 -20.63
CA GLU A 33 -5.48 -4.36 -21.60
C GLU A 33 -6.91 -4.50 -21.08
N TYR A 34 -7.25 -5.64 -20.48
CA TYR A 34 -8.54 -5.85 -19.85
C TYR A 34 -8.78 -4.89 -18.68
N ARG A 35 -7.79 -4.71 -17.80
CA ARG A 35 -7.85 -3.74 -16.69
C ARG A 35 -8.11 -2.33 -17.20
N LEU A 36 -7.38 -1.88 -18.22
CA LEU A 36 -7.55 -0.56 -18.82
C LEU A 36 -8.94 -0.37 -19.45
N GLN A 37 -9.47 -1.38 -20.14
CA GLN A 37 -10.82 -1.31 -20.70
C GLN A 37 -11.89 -1.30 -19.61
N ALA A 38 -11.73 -2.09 -18.56
CA ALA A 38 -12.64 -2.10 -17.41
C ALA A 38 -12.61 -0.75 -16.67
N GLU A 39 -11.44 -0.14 -16.51
CA GLU A 39 -11.30 1.19 -15.92
C GLU A 39 -11.91 2.29 -16.79
N GLU A 40 -11.73 2.23 -18.11
CA GLU A 40 -12.38 3.18 -19.02
C GLU A 40 -13.91 3.01 -19.00
N ALA A 41 -14.41 1.77 -18.90
CA ALA A 41 -15.83 1.47 -18.75
C ALA A 41 -16.38 2.00 -17.41
N ALA A 42 -15.65 1.76 -16.32
CA ALA A 42 -16.00 2.27 -15.00
C ALA A 42 -15.99 3.79 -14.97
N PHE A 43 -15.03 4.45 -15.63
CA PHE A 43 -15.01 5.91 -15.78
C PHE A 43 -16.21 6.43 -16.60
N LYS A 44 -16.53 5.78 -17.72
CA LYS A 44 -17.71 6.11 -18.54
C LYS A 44 -19.02 5.90 -17.77
N ALA A 45 -19.10 4.89 -16.92
CA ALA A 45 -20.24 4.63 -16.06
C ALA A 45 -20.32 5.59 -14.86
N ALA A 46 -19.18 5.93 -14.24
CA ALA A 46 -19.07 6.91 -13.16
C ALA A 46 -19.27 8.36 -13.65
N ARG A 47 -19.26 8.59 -14.96
CA ARG A 47 -19.72 9.82 -15.61
C ARG A 47 -21.25 10.02 -15.53
N GLU A 48 -21.92 9.41 -14.56
CA GLU A 48 -23.26 9.83 -14.16
C GLU A 48 -23.23 11.30 -13.75
N LEU A 49 -24.03 12.07 -14.48
CA LEU A 49 -24.22 13.51 -14.33
C LEU A 49 -24.71 13.83 -12.91
N LYS A 50 -23.84 14.36 -12.03
CA LYS A 50 -24.28 15.12 -10.86
C LYS A 50 -24.70 16.52 -11.32
N GLY A 51 -25.88 16.64 -11.93
CA GLY A 51 -26.36 17.89 -12.55
C GLY A 51 -25.84 18.10 -13.98
N ASP A 52 -25.66 19.35 -14.42
CA ASP A 52 -25.29 19.71 -15.82
C ASP A 52 -23.77 19.63 -16.11
N GLN A 53 -22.97 19.08 -15.19
CA GLN A 53 -21.52 18.98 -15.36
C GLN A 53 -21.00 17.60 -14.95
N PRO A 54 -20.07 17.02 -15.74
CA PRO A 54 -19.44 15.75 -15.39
C PRO A 54 -18.57 15.93 -14.14
N ALA A 55 -18.63 14.96 -13.21
CA ALA A 55 -17.84 14.98 -11.97
C ALA A 55 -16.31 14.97 -12.21
N PHE A 56 -15.87 14.53 -13.40
CA PHE A 56 -14.48 14.51 -13.83
C PHE A 56 -14.40 14.88 -15.32
N ALA A 57 -13.53 15.84 -15.66
CA ALA A 57 -13.37 16.33 -17.03
C ALA A 57 -12.67 15.32 -17.95
N THR A 58 -11.70 14.57 -17.42
CA THR A 58 -10.94 13.56 -18.17
C THR A 58 -10.72 12.26 -17.39
N PHE A 59 -10.40 11.18 -18.10
CA PHE A 59 -10.02 9.90 -17.48
C PHE A 59 -8.76 10.01 -16.62
N ALA A 60 -7.85 10.92 -16.97
CA ALA A 60 -6.66 11.21 -16.18
C ALA A 60 -7.03 11.78 -14.81
N ASP A 61 -8.00 12.71 -14.76
CA ASP A 61 -8.46 13.31 -13.50
C ASP A 61 -9.09 12.26 -12.57
N TYR A 62 -9.87 11.33 -13.13
CA TYR A 62 -10.45 10.22 -12.37
C TYR A 62 -9.37 9.27 -11.83
N LYS A 63 -8.36 8.92 -12.64
CA LYS A 63 -7.24 8.07 -12.19
C LYS A 63 -6.45 8.69 -11.04
N VAL A 64 -6.28 10.01 -11.03
CA VAL A 64 -5.62 10.71 -9.91
C VAL A 64 -6.41 10.55 -8.61
N THR A 65 -7.74 10.48 -8.67
CA THR A 65 -8.56 10.22 -7.47
C THR A 65 -8.52 8.77 -6.97
N LEU A 66 -8.24 7.82 -7.88
CA LEU A 66 -8.10 6.40 -7.56
C LEU A 66 -6.70 6.04 -7.07
N GLN A 67 -5.69 6.88 -7.34
CA GLN A 67 -4.39 6.72 -6.69
C GLN A 67 -4.63 6.85 -5.19
N ALA A 68 -4.47 5.73 -4.49
CA ALA A 68 -4.40 5.75 -3.04
C ALA A 68 -3.38 6.83 -2.69
N LYS A 69 -3.85 7.90 -2.04
CA LYS A 69 -2.93 8.76 -1.30
C LYS A 69 -2.20 7.80 -0.39
N GLU A 70 -0.94 7.52 -0.69
CA GLU A 70 -0.04 6.97 0.29
C GLU A 70 -0.15 7.95 1.45
N ALA A 71 -0.89 7.53 2.48
CA ALA A 71 -0.84 8.23 3.74
C ALA A 71 0.62 8.11 4.12
N GLN A 72 1.40 9.15 3.83
CA GLN A 72 2.65 9.41 4.49
C GLN A 72 2.25 9.52 5.95
N GLN A 73 2.22 8.38 6.64
CA GLN A 73 2.23 8.35 8.08
C GLN A 73 3.43 9.21 8.44
N PRO A 74 3.23 10.28 9.23
CA PRO A 74 4.33 11.15 9.57
C PRO A 74 5.44 10.28 10.15
N LYS A 75 6.68 10.42 9.67
CA LYS A 75 7.82 9.55 10.04
C LYS A 75 7.96 9.29 11.56
N GLN A 76 7.42 10.18 12.39
CA GLN A 76 7.31 10.00 13.84
C GLN A 76 6.50 8.75 14.24
N ASP A 77 5.41 8.42 13.53
CA ASP A 77 4.59 7.22 13.79
C ASP A 77 5.34 5.95 13.42
N THR A 78 6.17 5.96 12.37
CA THR A 78 6.96 4.79 11.96
C THR A 78 8.01 4.41 12.99
N ILE A 79 8.74 5.38 13.55
CA ILE A 79 9.74 5.12 14.59
C ILE A 79 9.09 4.60 15.87
N ARG A 80 7.94 5.15 16.26
CA ARG A 80 7.18 4.65 17.41
C ARG A 80 6.70 3.21 17.17
N LEU A 81 6.13 2.93 15.99
CA LEU A 81 5.65 1.59 15.64
C LEU A 81 6.79 0.55 15.68
N MET A 82 7.96 0.92 15.15
CA MET A 82 9.15 0.06 15.20
C MET A 82 9.67 -0.13 16.61
N ALA A 83 9.65 0.92 17.44
CA ALA A 83 10.05 0.82 18.84
C ALA A 83 9.09 -0.09 19.63
N ASP A 84 7.78 0.07 19.44
CA ASP A 84 6.74 -0.73 20.10
C ASP A 84 6.80 -2.21 19.70
N SER A 85 7.29 -2.55 18.49
CA SER A 85 7.42 -3.96 18.06
C SER A 85 8.63 -4.69 18.63
N ILE A 86 9.64 -3.96 19.14
CA ILE A 86 10.87 -4.55 19.70
C ILE A 86 11.04 -4.30 21.19
N ILE A 87 10.17 -3.48 21.79
CA ILE A 87 10.24 -3.04 23.19
C ILE A 87 10.41 -4.20 24.18
N GLU A 88 9.74 -5.33 23.94
CA GLU A 88 9.75 -6.51 24.81
C GLU A 88 11.16 -7.09 25.02
N GLN A 89 12.08 -6.85 24.08
CA GLN A 89 13.47 -7.30 24.17
C GLN A 89 14.35 -6.42 25.08
N PHE A 90 13.85 -5.23 25.44
CA PHE A 90 14.60 -4.21 26.19
C PHE A 90 13.94 -3.84 27.53
N LEU A 91 12.89 -4.58 27.93
CA LEU A 91 12.22 -4.33 29.19
C LEU A 91 13.16 -4.62 30.36
N PRO A 92 13.29 -3.69 31.33
CA PRO A 92 14.12 -3.92 32.50
C PRO A 92 13.46 -4.93 33.45
N ASP A 93 14.26 -5.82 34.03
CA ASP A 93 13.81 -6.79 35.02
C ASP A 93 13.54 -6.16 36.41
N ASP A 94 14.07 -4.96 36.67
CA ASP A 94 13.90 -4.28 37.96
C ASP A 94 12.48 -3.70 38.10
N PRO A 95 11.66 -4.17 39.07
CA PRO A 95 10.32 -3.66 39.27
C PRO A 95 10.26 -2.20 39.72
N ASN A 96 11.36 -1.64 40.24
CA ASN A 96 11.43 -0.24 40.69
C ASN A 96 11.82 0.73 39.57
N GLN A 97 12.19 0.21 38.39
CA GLN A 97 12.51 1.07 37.26
C GLN A 97 11.23 1.64 36.68
N LEU A 98 11.14 2.98 36.66
CA LEU A 98 9.99 3.72 36.15
C LEU A 98 10.22 4.29 34.75
N THR A 99 11.47 4.27 34.28
CA THR A 99 11.86 4.81 32.97
C THR A 99 12.97 3.96 32.37
N PHE A 100 12.90 3.67 31.07
CA PHE A 100 14.02 3.08 30.35
C PHE A 100 14.15 3.70 28.96
N GLU A 101 15.36 3.62 28.42
CA GLU A 101 15.71 4.11 27.09
C GLU A 101 16.48 3.01 26.36
N PHE A 102 16.23 2.87 25.07
CA PHE A 102 17.02 1.99 24.21
C PHE A 102 17.23 2.64 22.85
N SER A 103 18.30 2.22 22.18
CA SER A 103 18.67 2.72 20.86
C SER A 103 18.54 1.61 19.83
N PHE A 104 17.94 1.92 18.68
CA PHE A 104 17.83 1.01 17.56
C PHE A 104 18.11 1.74 16.24
N LYS A 105 18.45 0.97 15.21
CA LYS A 105 18.75 1.51 13.88
C LYS A 105 17.53 1.34 12.97
N ALA A 106 17.03 2.43 12.39
CA ALA A 106 15.98 2.42 11.37
C ALA A 106 16.35 3.37 10.24
N GLU A 107 16.05 2.99 9.00
CA GLU A 107 16.35 3.80 7.80
C GLU A 107 17.82 4.26 7.68
N GLY A 108 18.77 3.54 8.30
CA GLY A 108 20.19 3.90 8.31
C GLY A 108 20.61 4.85 9.44
N GLU A 109 19.67 5.40 10.21
CA GLU A 109 19.90 6.30 11.34
C GLU A 109 19.71 5.58 12.68
N ASN A 110 20.43 6.03 13.71
CA ASN A 110 20.22 5.56 15.09
C ASN A 110 19.18 6.44 15.77
N HIS A 111 18.16 5.81 16.35
CA HIS A 111 17.15 6.48 17.14
C HIS A 111 17.22 6.00 18.58
N THR A 112 17.13 6.93 19.54
CA THR A 112 16.99 6.61 20.96
C THR A 112 15.56 6.94 21.38
N VAL A 113 14.86 5.95 21.94
CA VAL A 113 13.47 6.08 22.38
C VAL A 113 13.39 5.89 23.88
N ARG A 114 12.44 6.58 24.51
CA ARG A 114 12.20 6.56 25.94
C ARG A 114 10.81 6.05 26.25
N TYR A 115 10.71 5.20 27.26
CA TYR A 115 9.47 4.68 27.79
C TYR A 115 9.37 4.96 29.29
N ASN A 116 8.14 5.22 29.75
CA ASN A 116 7.82 5.40 31.15
C ASN A 116 6.80 4.35 31.59
N ARG A 117 6.89 3.91 32.84
CA ARG A 117 5.92 2.98 33.41
C ARG A 117 4.71 3.75 33.93
N ASN A 118 3.52 3.37 33.49
CA ASN A 118 2.27 3.97 33.94
C ASN A 118 1.80 3.38 35.29
N ALA A 119 0.73 3.96 35.87
CA ALA A 119 0.18 3.52 37.15
C ALA A 119 -0.39 2.08 37.12
N ALA A 120 -0.68 1.54 35.94
CA ALA A 120 -1.10 0.15 35.73
C ALA A 120 0.10 -0.81 35.56
N GLY A 121 1.34 -0.31 35.65
CA GLY A 121 2.55 -1.09 35.51
C GLY A 121 2.96 -1.39 34.07
N GLN A 122 2.28 -0.81 33.08
CA GLN A 122 2.56 -0.97 31.65
C GLN A 122 3.55 0.09 31.17
N TRP A 123 4.31 -0.24 30.12
CA TRP A 123 5.28 0.67 29.52
C TRP A 123 4.66 1.48 28.39
N GLU A 124 4.80 2.80 28.47
CA GLU A 124 4.23 3.75 27.51
C GLU A 124 5.33 4.61 26.87
N TYR A 125 5.22 4.80 25.56
CA TYR A 125 6.16 5.62 24.79
C TYR A 125 6.12 7.07 25.28
N ALA A 126 7.27 7.57 25.75
CA ALA A 126 7.42 8.90 26.32
C ALA A 126 8.13 9.89 25.37
N GLY A 127 8.72 9.40 24.28
CA GLY A 127 9.36 10.24 23.26
C GLY A 127 10.63 9.63 22.66
N LYS A 128 11.30 10.42 21.84
CA LYS A 128 12.63 10.12 21.28
C LYS A 128 13.61 11.25 21.55
N ARG A 129 14.89 10.92 21.62
CA ARG A 129 16.00 11.84 21.81
C ARG A 129 16.87 11.92 20.57
#